data_AF-A0A8B7DV52-F1
#
_entry.id   AF-A0A8B7DV52-F1
#
_cell.length_a   1.000
_cell.length_b   1.000
_cell.length_c   1.000
_cell.angle_alpha   90.00
_cell.angle_beta   90.00
_cell.angle_gamma   90.00
#
_symmetry.space_group_name_H-M   'P 1'
#
loop_
_entity.id
_entity.type
_entity.pdbx_description
1 polymer ?
#
loop_
_entity_poly.entity_id
_entity_poly.type
_entity_poly.pdbx_seq_one_letter_code
_entity_poly.pdbx_strand_id
1 'polypeptide(L)'
;MLSNRQWADDSYANSCKKCNKQFNLTTRKHHCRHCGMIFCGTCSQYSAVIASNKNPVRVCETCSIELSDIRGTNVRRISNSSIHSAQSYR
;
A
#
# COMPACT_ATOMS: atom_id res chain seq x y z
N MET A 1 -24.36 6.60 0.25
CA MET A 1 -23.61 5.78 1.22
C MET A 1 -22.11 5.94 0.94
N LEU A 2 -21.52 7.06 1.36
CA LEU A 2 -20.08 7.29 1.19
C LEU A 2 -19.34 6.35 2.14
N SER A 3 -18.72 5.31 1.59
CA SER A 3 -17.90 4.37 2.36
C SER A 3 -16.75 5.16 2.99
N ASN A 4 -16.88 5.40 4.29
CA ASN A 4 -15.84 5.97 5.12
C ASN A 4 -14.65 5.01 5.06
N ARG A 5 -13.63 5.33 4.26
CA ARG A 5 -12.36 4.60 4.26
C ARG A 5 -11.71 4.81 5.63
N GLN A 6 -12.11 3.97 6.56
CA GLN A 6 -11.70 4.02 7.95
C GLN A 6 -10.22 3.62 8.00
N TRP A 7 -9.38 4.52 8.49
CA TRP A 7 -7.99 4.19 8.79
C TRP A 7 -8.00 3.03 9.80
N ALA A 8 -7.48 1.87 9.39
CA ALA A 8 -7.52 0.70 10.24
C ALA A 8 -6.65 0.95 11.49
N ASP A 9 -7.22 0.68 12.65
CA ASP A 9 -6.50 0.75 13.92
C ASP A 9 -5.46 -0.40 13.99
N ASP A 10 -4.22 -0.03 14.30
CA ASP A 10 -3.08 -0.92 14.36
C ASP A 10 -3.30 -2.09 15.32
N SER A 11 -4.07 -1.90 16.39
CA SER A 11 -4.29 -2.92 17.41
C SER A 11 -5.04 -4.16 16.88
N TYR A 12 -5.88 -4.00 15.86
CA TYR A 12 -6.68 -5.10 15.30
C TYR A 12 -6.03 -5.78 14.08
N ALA A 13 -5.04 -5.14 13.45
CA ALA A 13 -4.35 -5.72 12.30
C ALA A 13 -3.20 -6.64 12.75
N ASN A 14 -3.48 -7.93 12.87
CA ASN A 14 -2.48 -8.95 13.22
C ASN A 14 -1.71 -9.50 12.00
N SER A 15 -2.21 -9.24 10.79
CA SER A 15 -1.59 -9.71 9.54
C SER A 15 -1.75 -8.71 8.40
N CYS A 16 -0.87 -8.81 7.41
CA CYS A 16 -0.93 -8.01 6.20
C CYS A 16 -2.24 -8.25 5.45
N LYS A 17 -3.00 -7.17 5.15
CA LYS A 17 -4.30 -7.29 4.48
C LYS A 17 -4.25 -7.98 3.11
N LYS A 18 -3.09 -7.95 2.41
CA LYS A 18 -2.91 -8.60 1.10
C LYS A 18 -2.43 -10.04 1.22
N CYS A 19 -1.29 -10.26 1.89
CA CYS A 19 -0.61 -11.57 1.87
C CYS A 19 -0.80 -12.39 3.15
N ASN A 20 -1.56 -11.89 4.13
CA ASN A 20 -1.83 -12.53 5.43
C ASN A 20 -0.58 -12.86 6.27
N LYS A 21 0.61 -12.38 5.89
CA LYS A 21 1.82 -12.48 6.71
C LYS A 21 1.57 -11.83 8.07
N GLN A 22 1.79 -12.57 9.16
CA GLN A 22 1.66 -12.05 10.51
C GLN A 22 2.67 -10.94 10.76
N PHE A 23 2.21 -9.90 11.46
CA PHE A 23 3.10 -8.86 11.94
C PHE A 23 3.83 -9.33 13.20
N ASN A 24 5.09 -8.95 13.30
CA ASN A 24 5.96 -9.27 14.43
C ASN A 24 7.08 -8.21 14.50
N LEU A 25 8.09 -8.43 15.34
CA LEU A 25 9.18 -7.46 15.53
C LEU A 25 9.94 -7.13 14.24
N THR A 26 10.03 -8.06 13.28
CA THR A 26 10.75 -7.85 12.00
C THR A 26 9.81 -7.44 10.87
N THR A 27 8.56 -7.91 10.88
CA THR A 27 7.54 -7.55 9.90
C THR A 27 6.67 -6.42 10.47
N ARG A 28 7.07 -5.17 10.18
CA ARG A 28 6.38 -3.96 10.66
C ARG A 28 5.08 -3.68 9.87
N LYS A 29 4.15 -3.00 10.55
CA LYS A 29 2.88 -2.53 9.99
C LYS A 29 3.09 -1.25 9.18
N HIS A 30 2.43 -1.16 8.02
CA HIS A 30 2.43 0.03 7.18
C HIS A 30 1.05 0.31 6.60
N HIS A 31 0.53 1.52 6.81
CA HIS A 31 -0.74 1.92 6.21
C HIS A 31 -0.61 2.34 4.75
N CYS A 32 -1.61 1.98 3.95
CA CYS A 32 -1.84 2.64 2.68
C CYS A 32 -2.50 4.00 2.92
N ARG A 33 -1.88 5.09 2.44
CA ARG A 33 -2.42 6.45 2.63
C ARG A 33 -3.66 6.74 1.77
N HIS A 34 -3.99 5.85 0.82
CA HIS A 34 -5.18 5.97 -0.01
C HIS A 34 -6.39 5.20 0.55
N CYS A 35 -6.21 3.94 0.96
CA CYS A 35 -7.32 3.09 1.45
C CYS A 35 -7.37 2.89 2.97
N GLY A 36 -6.35 3.30 3.72
CA GLY A 36 -6.31 3.22 5.18
C GLY A 36 -5.99 1.84 5.77
N MET A 37 -5.93 0.79 4.94
CA MET A 37 -5.63 -0.57 5.40
C MET A 37 -4.14 -0.78 5.71
N ILE A 38 -3.84 -1.79 6.53
CA ILE A 38 -2.49 -2.12 7.01
C ILE A 38 -1.87 -3.28 6.21
N PHE A 39 -0.62 -3.10 5.81
CA PHE A 39 0.16 -4.01 4.96
C PHE A 39 1.59 -4.18 5.49
N CYS A 40 2.28 -5.24 5.05
CA CYS A 40 3.73 -5.36 5.23
C CYS A 40 4.49 -4.44 4.25
N GLY A 41 5.81 -4.31 4.46
CA GLY A 41 6.67 -3.47 3.62
C GLY A 41 6.59 -3.83 2.13
N THR A 42 6.61 -5.14 1.82
CA THR A 42 6.52 -5.66 0.45
C THR A 42 5.19 -5.34 -0.22
N CYS A 43 4.06 -5.46 0.49
CA CYS A 43 2.73 -5.21 -0.08
C CYS A 43 2.38 -3.72 -0.17
N SER A 44 3.19 -2.85 0.45
CA SER A 44 3.04 -1.39 0.45
C SER A 44 4.28 -0.67 -0.07
N GLN A 45 5.06 -1.32 -0.92
CA GLN A 45 6.33 -0.79 -1.45
C GLN A 45 6.15 0.27 -2.55
N TYR A 46 4.98 0.88 -2.67
CA TYR A 46 4.65 1.80 -3.77
C TYR A 46 4.37 3.20 -3.21
N SER A 47 4.68 4.22 -4.00
CA SER A 47 4.35 5.61 -3.70
C SER A 47 3.55 6.24 -4.82
N ALA A 48 2.52 6.99 -4.46
CA ALA A 48 1.65 7.70 -5.40
C ALA A 48 1.23 9.05 -4.82
N VAL A 49 0.97 10.02 -5.71
CA VAL A 49 0.39 11.31 -5.35
C VAL A 49 -1.13 11.16 -5.24
N ILE A 50 -1.69 11.51 -4.08
CA ILE A 50 -3.14 11.41 -3.82
C ILE A 50 -3.77 12.79 -3.70
N ALA A 51 -5.09 12.89 -3.81
CA ALA A 51 -5.80 14.18 -3.76
C ALA A 51 -5.47 15.01 -2.50
N SER A 52 -5.29 14.33 -1.37
CA SER A 52 -5.02 14.95 -0.07
C SER A 52 -3.54 15.29 0.19
N ASN A 53 -2.61 14.86 -0.67
CA ASN A 53 -1.18 15.12 -0.48
C ASN A 53 -0.46 15.31 -1.81
N LYS A 54 0.15 16.49 -1.98
CA LYS A 54 0.92 16.86 -3.19
C LYS A 54 2.23 16.08 -3.31
N ASN A 55 2.76 15.54 -2.21
CA ASN A 55 3.95 14.70 -2.19
C ASN A 55 3.58 13.22 -2.33
N PRO A 56 4.40 12.39 -2.99
CA PRO A 56 4.17 10.95 -3.07
C PRO A 56 4.10 10.32 -1.68
N VAL A 57 3.03 9.56 -1.43
CA VAL A 57 2.81 8.86 -0.16
C VAL A 57 2.75 7.36 -0.36
N ARG A 58 3.07 6.60 0.69
CA ARG A 58 3.03 5.14 0.67
C ARG A 58 1.62 4.63 0.39
N VAL A 59 1.49 3.76 -0.61
CA VAL A 59 0.25 3.07 -0.98
C VAL A 59 0.47 1.57 -1.11
N CYS A 60 -0.59 0.79 -0.96
CA CYS A 60 -0.56 -0.63 -1.30
C CYS A 60 -0.54 -0.82 -2.82
N GLU A 61 -0.22 -2.03 -3.26
CA GLU A 61 -0.16 -2.36 -4.68
C GLU A 61 -1.48 -2.06 -5.41
N THR A 62 -2.62 -2.49 -4.86
CA THR A 62 -3.94 -2.27 -5.45
C THR A 62 -4.20 -0.78 -5.68
N CYS A 63 -3.97 0.05 -4.66
CA CYS A 63 -4.15 1.50 -4.80
C CYS A 63 -3.12 2.13 -5.74
N SER A 64 -1.93 1.53 -5.89
CA SER A 64 -0.94 2.02 -6.86
C SER A 64 -1.41 1.82 -8.31
N ILE A 65 -2.10 0.71 -8.60
CA ILE A 65 -2.69 0.43 -9.91
C ILE A 65 -3.88 1.37 -10.14
N GLU A 66 -4.83 1.42 -9.21
CA GLU A 66 -6.01 2.30 -9.29
C GLU A 66 -5.64 3.77 -9.55
N LEU A 67 -4.63 4.29 -8.85
CA LEU A 67 -4.20 5.68 -9.01
C LEU A 67 -3.46 5.93 -10.33
N SER A 68 -2.77 4.91 -10.87
CA SER A 68 -2.13 4.99 -12.18
C SER A 68 -3.17 5.12 -13.29
N ASP A 69 -4.23 4.32 -13.22
CA ASP A 69 -5.30 4.27 -14.23
C ASP A 69 -6.17 5.54 -14.22
N ILE A 70 -6.39 6.14 -13.05
CA ILE A 70 -7.26 7.32 -12.91
C ILE A 70 -6.56 8.63 -13.33
N ARG A 71 -5.23 8.73 -13.17
CA ARG A 71 -4.55 10.04 -13.22
C ARG A 71 -3.34 10.14 -14.16
N GLY A 72 -2.91 9.06 -14.80
CA GLY A 72 -1.64 9.06 -15.54
C GLY A 72 -0.44 9.44 -14.67
N THR A 73 -0.55 9.29 -13.34
CA THR A 73 0.48 9.73 -12.39
C THR A 73 1.66 8.77 -12.37
N ASN A 74 2.88 9.33 -12.31
CA ASN A 74 4.13 8.60 -12.14
C ASN A 74 4.16 7.88 -10.77
N VAL A 75 3.68 6.65 -10.72
CA VAL A 75 3.83 5.78 -9.54
C VAL A 75 5.27 5.28 -9.49
N ARG A 76 5.95 5.54 -8.37
CA ARG A 76 7.33 5.09 -8.15
C ARG A 76 7.35 4.02 -7.06
N ARG A 77 8.04 2.91 -7.31
CA ARG A 77 8.36 1.93 -6.26
C ARG A 77 9.25 2.62 -5.21
N ILE A 78 8.85 2.53 -3.94
CA ILE A 78 9.65 2.90 -2.78
C ILE A 78 10.70 1.79 -2.63
N SER A 79 11.76 1.86 -3.44
CA SER A 79 12.83 0.88 -3.44
C SER A 79 13.58 0.89 -2.11
N ASN A 80 13.54 -0.21 -1.37
CA ASN A 80 14.73 -0.74 -0.71
C ASN A 80 15.11 -2.01 -1.46
N SER A 81 16.37 -2.07 -1.87
CA SER A 81 16.99 -3.01 -2.80
C SER A 81 16.65 -4.50 -2.59
N SER A 82 16.52 -5.20 -3.72
CA SER A 82 16.63 -6.64 -3.94
C SER A 82 15.39 -7.51 -3.69
N ILE A 83 14.75 -7.96 -4.79
CA ILE A 83 14.40 -9.36 -5.14
C ILE A 83 13.09 -9.44 -5.95
N HIS A 84 13.25 -10.03 -7.15
CA HIS A 84 12.28 -10.67 -8.05
C HIS A 84 11.16 -9.84 -8.70
N SER A 85 11.39 -9.60 -9.99
CA SER A 85 10.40 -9.65 -11.05
C SER A 85 9.51 -10.90 -10.91
N ALA A 86 8.24 -10.74 -10.60
CA ALA A 86 7.21 -11.72 -10.90
C ALA A 86 5.97 -10.91 -11.29
N GLN A 87 5.85 -10.56 -12.57
CA GLN A 87 5.15 -11.34 -13.59
C GLN A 87 3.64 -11.48 -13.29
N SER A 88 2.91 -10.80 -14.17
CA SER A 88 1.69 -11.28 -14.82
C SER A 88 0.43 -11.34 -13.97
N TYR A 89 -0.36 -10.29 -14.15
CA TYR A 89 -1.81 -10.34 -14.36
C TYR A 89 -2.30 -11.75 -14.76
N ARG A 90 -3.04 -12.37 -13.85
CA ARG A 90 -4.17 -13.25 -14.13
C ARG A 90 -5.22 -13.02 -13.05
#